data_AF-A0AAJ2Y3K1-F1
#
_entry.id   AF-A0AAJ2Y3K1-F1
#
_cell.length_a   1.000
_cell.length_b   1.000
_cell.length_c   1.000
_cell.angle_alpha   90.00
_cell.angle_beta   90.00
_cell.angle_gamma   90.00
#
_symmetry.space_group_name_H-M   'P 1'
#
loop_
_entity.id
_entity.type
_entity.pdbx_description
1 polymer ?
#
loop_
_entity_poly.entity_id
_entity_poly.type
_entity_poly.pdbx_seq_one_letter_code
_entity_poly.pdbx_strand_id
1 'polypeptide(L)'
;MNVLTPENNSFDMDLVTEHIPEEMYCVLDLSPNGESDFYFRHILNTVSFNSISADLQIGEKIIQVPLGWQIMLGDEETGMVEMCTIENILNMKEPKAFVYNPIRSMYPKFEPVKVLRVFALTTKWQIPMLPKKNLLCVPLHSGENPPCVYFADENEKIQDLYLGV
;
A
#
# COMPACT_ATOMS: atom_id res chain seq x y z
N MET A 1 -10.70 -3.32 1.72
CA MET A 1 -9.22 -3.26 1.56
C MET A 1 -8.58 -3.27 2.93
N ASN A 2 -7.40 -3.89 3.11
CA ASN A 2 -6.79 -4.00 4.43
C ASN A 2 -5.83 -2.85 4.76
N VAL A 3 -5.73 -2.51 6.04
CA VAL A 3 -4.79 -1.54 6.60
C VAL A 3 -4.06 -2.12 7.81
N LEU A 4 -2.84 -1.65 8.08
CA LEU A 4 -2.07 -2.06 9.25
C LEU A 4 -2.44 -1.22 10.48
N THR A 5 -2.71 -1.88 11.62
CA THR A 5 -3.03 -1.25 12.91
C THR A 5 -1.81 -1.16 13.85
N PRO A 6 -1.85 -0.33 14.91
CA PRO A 6 -0.77 -0.20 15.90
C PRO A 6 -0.45 -1.52 16.63
N GLU A 7 -1.43 -2.40 16.77
CA GLU A 7 -1.31 -3.74 17.37
C GLU A 7 -0.66 -4.75 16.41
N ASN A 8 -0.14 -4.27 15.27
CA ASN A 8 0.48 -5.05 14.22
C ASN A 8 -0.47 -6.10 13.60
N ASN A 9 -1.73 -5.71 13.45
CA ASN A 9 -2.76 -6.55 12.85
C ASN A 9 -3.23 -5.97 11.52
N SER A 10 -3.69 -6.85 10.64
CA SER A 10 -4.44 -6.45 9.46
C SER A 10 -5.90 -6.17 9.85
N PHE A 11 -6.37 -4.96 9.57
CA PHE A 11 -7.77 -4.57 9.72
C PHE A 11 -8.44 -4.42 8.36
N ASP A 12 -9.61 -5.05 8.18
CA ASP A 12 -10.37 -4.99 6.94
C ASP A 12 -11.31 -3.77 6.94
N MET A 13 -11.03 -2.82 6.05
CA MET A 13 -11.85 -1.62 5.90
C MET A 13 -13.28 -1.90 5.47
N ASP A 14 -13.58 -3.09 4.95
CA ASP A 14 -14.94 -3.47 4.55
C ASP A 14 -15.82 -3.76 5.79
N LEU A 15 -15.21 -3.95 6.98
CA LEU A 15 -15.90 -4.05 8.26
C LEU A 15 -16.36 -2.68 8.80
N VAL A 16 -15.83 -1.59 8.26
CA VAL A 16 -16.27 -0.24 8.62
C VAL A 16 -17.63 0.02 7.98
N THR A 17 -18.67 0.11 8.83
CA THR A 17 -20.05 0.31 8.38
C THR A 17 -20.49 1.75 8.68
N GLU A 18 -21.61 1.95 9.37
CA GLU A 18 -22.12 3.30 9.68
C GLU A 18 -21.34 3.99 10.81
N HIS A 19 -20.71 3.20 11.68
CA HIS A 19 -19.92 3.71 12.80
C HIS A 19 -18.43 3.65 12.43
N ILE A 20 -17.76 4.79 12.58
CA ILE A 20 -16.32 4.90 12.39
C ILE A 20 -15.66 4.13 13.55
N PRO A 21 -14.78 3.15 13.27
CA PRO A 21 -14.13 2.38 14.32
C PRO A 21 -13.15 3.27 15.11
N GLU A 22 -12.86 2.92 16.36
CA GLU A 22 -11.77 3.51 17.15
C GLU A 22 -10.38 3.00 16.71
N GLU A 23 -10.28 2.49 15.48
CA GLU A 23 -9.08 1.88 14.92
C GLU A 23 -8.17 2.94 14.26
N MET A 24 -6.87 2.65 14.23
CA MET A 24 -5.90 3.47 13.51
C MET A 24 -5.34 2.71 12.30
N TYR A 25 -4.83 3.47 11.34
CA TYR A 25 -4.18 2.93 10.16
C TYR A 25 -2.80 3.55 9.97
N CYS A 26 -1.86 2.74 9.48
CA CYS A 26 -0.51 3.19 9.18
C CYS A 26 -0.41 3.85 7.80
N VAL A 27 0.36 4.93 7.72
CA VAL A 27 0.82 5.56 6.49
C VAL A 27 2.31 5.79 6.51
N LEU A 28 2.93 5.84 5.33
CA LEU A 28 4.25 6.43 5.13
C LEU A 28 4.06 7.86 4.62
N ASP A 29 4.47 8.84 5.42
CA ASP A 29 4.32 10.27 5.10
C ASP A 29 5.54 10.74 4.28
N LEU A 30 5.29 11.22 3.06
CA LEU A 30 6.29 11.77 2.14
C LEU A 30 6.09 13.28 1.92
N SER A 31 5.51 13.98 2.89
CA SER A 31 5.31 15.42 2.80
C SER A 31 6.65 16.19 2.78
N PRO A 32 6.76 17.26 1.97
CA PRO A 32 8.04 17.90 1.64
C PRO A 32 8.69 18.68 2.79
N ASN A 33 7.94 18.95 3.86
CA ASN A 33 8.42 19.70 5.03
C ASN A 33 8.62 18.79 6.26
N GLY A 34 8.38 17.48 6.13
CA GLY A 34 8.58 16.48 7.17
C GLY A 34 9.74 15.56 6.83
N GLU A 35 10.32 14.95 7.86
CA GLU A 35 11.13 13.74 7.65
C GLU A 35 10.19 12.61 7.23
N SER A 36 10.57 11.85 6.21
CA SER A 36 9.78 10.71 5.76
C SER A 36 9.73 9.66 6.85
N ASP A 37 8.55 9.37 7.38
CA ASP A 37 8.37 8.45 8.51
C ASP A 37 6.98 7.79 8.49
N PHE A 38 6.83 6.77 9.31
CA PHE A 38 5.59 6.01 9.49
C PHE A 38 4.74 6.60 10.61
N TYR A 39 3.47 6.83 10.32
CA TYR A 39 2.51 7.36 11.28
C TYR A 39 1.27 6.49 11.35
N PHE A 40 0.80 6.21 12.57
CA PHE A 40 -0.53 5.68 12.81
C PHE A 40 -1.50 6.84 13.00
N ARG A 41 -2.55 6.88 12.17
CA ARG A 41 -3.57 7.94 12.18
C ARG A 41 -4.93 7.32 12.49
N HIS A 42 -5.76 8.03 13.25
CA HIS A 42 -7.15 7.62 13.46
C HIS A 42 -7.92 7.62 12.13
N ILE A 43 -8.79 6.63 11.97
CA ILE A 43 -9.80 6.66 10.91
C ILE A 43 -10.82 7.72 11.33
N LEU A 44 -10.74 8.92 10.75
CA LEU A 44 -11.71 10.00 11.02
C LEU A 44 -12.83 10.06 9.97
N ASN A 45 -12.54 9.61 8.76
CA ASN A 45 -13.45 9.54 7.62
C ASN A 45 -13.00 8.41 6.68
N THR A 46 -13.95 7.84 5.95
CA THR A 46 -13.67 6.85 4.88
C THR A 46 -14.04 7.41 3.52
N VAL A 47 -13.32 7.00 2.49
CA VAL A 47 -13.66 7.25 1.08
C VAL A 47 -14.11 5.94 0.45
N SER A 48 -15.25 5.99 -0.24
CA SER A 48 -15.76 4.89 -1.06
C SER A 48 -15.70 5.27 -2.53
N PHE A 49 -15.21 4.37 -3.38
CA PHE A 49 -15.16 4.57 -4.83
C PHE A 49 -15.36 3.25 -5.57
N ASN A 50 -15.67 3.30 -6.86
CA ASN A 50 -15.78 2.12 -7.70
C ASN A 50 -14.60 2.09 -8.66
N SER A 51 -13.89 0.97 -8.74
CA SER A 51 -12.78 0.79 -9.66
C SER A 51 -12.64 -0.67 -10.09
N ILE A 52 -12.10 -0.88 -11.28
CA ILE A 52 -11.67 -2.21 -11.73
C ILE A 52 -10.48 -2.68 -10.87
N SER A 53 -10.28 -3.98 -10.80
CA SER A 53 -9.30 -4.57 -9.89
C SER A 53 -8.26 -5.43 -10.60
N ALA A 54 -7.14 -5.65 -9.93
CA ALA A 54 -6.11 -6.58 -10.35
C ALA A 54 -5.70 -7.50 -9.20
N ASP A 55 -5.45 -8.77 -9.51
CA ASP A 55 -4.75 -9.69 -8.60
C ASP A 55 -3.25 -9.42 -8.76
N LEU A 56 -2.63 -8.88 -7.72
CA LEU A 56 -1.18 -8.72 -7.62
C LEU A 56 -0.58 -9.86 -6.82
N GLN A 57 0.34 -10.59 -7.43
CA GLN A 57 1.26 -11.47 -6.71
C GLN A 57 2.47 -10.67 -6.25
N ILE A 58 2.78 -10.73 -4.95
CA ILE A 58 3.96 -10.12 -4.34
C ILE A 58 4.65 -11.21 -3.52
N GLY A 59 5.79 -11.69 -4.01
CA GLY A 59 6.41 -12.92 -3.51
C GLY A 59 5.43 -14.11 -3.58
N GLU A 60 5.15 -14.72 -2.43
CA GLU A 60 4.21 -15.85 -2.31
C GLU A 60 2.76 -15.42 -2.01
N LYS A 61 2.49 -14.12 -1.84
CA LYS A 61 1.18 -13.60 -1.45
C LYS A 61 0.44 -13.04 -2.66
N ILE A 62 -0.89 -13.14 -2.63
CA ILE A 62 -1.76 -12.56 -3.64
C ILE A 62 -2.72 -11.61 -2.93
N ILE A 63 -2.77 -10.36 -3.39
CA ILE A 63 -3.71 -9.35 -2.91
C ILE A 63 -4.47 -8.76 -4.09
N GLN A 64 -5.70 -8.36 -3.85
CA GLN A 64 -6.50 -7.64 -4.84
C GLN A 64 -6.41 -6.14 -4.57
N VAL A 65 -6.15 -5.36 -5.62
CA VAL A 65 -6.03 -3.89 -5.53
C VAL A 65 -6.80 -3.19 -6.65
N PRO A 66 -7.15 -1.89 -6.50
CA PRO A 66 -7.65 -1.08 -7.61
C PRO A 66 -6.58 -0.97 -8.71
N LEU A 67 -6.96 -1.16 -9.99
CA LEU A 67 -5.99 -1.13 -11.08
C LEU A 67 -5.35 0.25 -11.27
N GLY A 68 -6.10 1.33 -11.07
CA GLY A 68 -5.59 2.70 -11.27
C GLY A 68 -4.51 3.11 -10.26
N TRP A 69 -4.36 2.37 -9.15
CA TRP A 69 -3.44 2.74 -8.09
C TRP A 69 -1.97 2.59 -8.47
N GLN A 70 -1.12 3.12 -7.60
CA GLN A 70 0.33 3.01 -7.68
C GLN A 70 0.85 2.22 -6.49
N ILE A 71 1.91 1.44 -6.69
CA ILE A 71 2.65 0.71 -5.64
C ILE A 71 4.08 1.23 -5.56
N MET A 72 4.66 1.24 -4.36
CA MET A 72 6.08 1.48 -4.18
C MET A 72 6.89 0.26 -4.61
N LEU A 73 7.67 0.46 -5.67
CA LEU A 73 8.70 -0.47 -6.10
C LEU A 73 10.05 -0.05 -5.55
N GLY A 74 11.01 -0.98 -5.52
CA GLY A 74 12.36 -0.66 -5.10
C GLY A 74 13.41 -1.57 -5.68
N ASP A 75 14.62 -1.05 -5.72
CA ASP A 75 15.82 -1.74 -6.15
C ASP A 75 16.73 -2.01 -4.95
N GLU A 76 16.93 -3.29 -4.68
CA GLU A 76 17.74 -3.80 -3.56
C GLU A 76 19.22 -3.43 -3.70
N GLU A 77 19.74 -3.33 -4.92
CA GLU A 77 21.16 -3.04 -5.16
C GLU A 77 21.48 -1.56 -4.92
N THR A 78 20.54 -0.67 -5.22
CA THR A 78 20.75 0.77 -5.17
C THR A 78 20.09 1.45 -3.97
N GLY A 79 19.06 0.84 -3.37
CA GLY A 79 18.24 1.46 -2.34
C GLY A 79 17.19 2.44 -2.86
N MET A 80 17.09 2.60 -4.18
CA MET A 80 16.12 3.51 -4.78
C MET A 80 14.72 2.92 -4.70
N VAL A 81 13.74 3.77 -4.38
CA VAL A 81 12.33 3.42 -4.44
C VAL A 81 11.56 4.44 -5.27
N GLU A 82 10.57 3.95 -6.01
CA GLU A 82 9.74 4.76 -6.90
C GLU A 82 8.29 4.29 -6.85
N MET A 83 7.36 5.19 -7.16
CA MET A 83 5.95 4.84 -7.31
C MET A 83 5.67 4.43 -8.75
N CYS A 84 5.07 3.26 -8.93
CA CYS A 84 4.72 2.73 -10.25
C CYS A 84 3.24 2.37 -10.32
N THR A 85 2.56 2.75 -11.39
CA THR A 85 1.16 2.38 -11.62
C THR A 85 1.04 0.86 -11.82
N ILE A 86 -0.05 0.25 -11.35
CA ILE A 86 -0.26 -1.19 -11.53
C ILE A 86 -0.33 -1.56 -13.02
N GLU A 87 -0.84 -0.66 -13.86
CA GLU A 87 -0.86 -0.85 -15.31
C GLU A 87 0.55 -0.93 -15.91
N ASN A 88 1.51 -0.14 -15.43
CA ASN A 88 2.88 -0.17 -15.93
C ASN A 88 3.59 -1.50 -15.59
N ILE A 89 3.28 -2.10 -14.44
CA ILE A 89 3.84 -3.40 -14.01
C ILE A 89 3.58 -4.51 -15.04
N LEU A 90 2.47 -4.45 -15.79
CA LEU A 90 2.17 -5.41 -16.87
C LEU A 90 3.27 -5.50 -17.93
N ASN A 91 4.03 -4.41 -18.11
CA ASN A 91 5.06 -4.29 -19.14
C ASN A 91 6.49 -4.34 -18.55
N MET A 92 6.62 -4.46 -17.22
CA MET A 92 7.91 -4.53 -16.55
C MET A 92 8.44 -5.97 -16.54
N LYS A 93 9.77 -6.12 -16.67
CA LYS A 93 10.40 -7.43 -16.74
C LYS A 93 10.52 -8.08 -15.36
N GLU A 94 11.10 -7.37 -14.40
CA GLU A 94 11.45 -7.89 -13.06
C GLU A 94 11.16 -6.85 -11.96
N PRO A 95 9.93 -6.31 -11.85
CA PRO A 95 9.60 -5.34 -10.81
C PRO A 95 9.63 -6.01 -9.42
N LYS A 96 10.17 -5.30 -8.42
CA LYS A 96 10.15 -5.73 -7.01
C LYS A 96 9.47 -4.68 -6.14
N ALA A 97 8.54 -5.12 -5.28
CA ALA A 97 7.86 -4.25 -4.32
C ALA A 97 8.76 -4.01 -3.12
N PHE A 98 8.74 -2.79 -2.62
CA PHE A 98 9.29 -2.48 -1.30
C PHE A 98 8.36 -3.06 -0.23
N VAL A 99 8.83 -4.08 0.49
CA VAL A 99 8.09 -4.76 1.55
C VAL A 99 8.73 -4.45 2.90
N TYR A 100 8.00 -3.74 3.75
CA TYR A 100 8.47 -3.33 5.06
C TYR A 100 7.29 -3.25 6.03
N ASN A 101 7.43 -3.85 7.21
CA ASN A 101 6.48 -3.68 8.31
C ASN A 101 7.08 -2.68 9.31
N PRO A 102 6.48 -1.51 9.52
CA PRO A 102 7.07 -0.45 10.34
C PRO A 102 7.18 -0.77 11.83
N ILE A 103 6.51 -1.80 12.32
CA ILE A 103 6.54 -2.21 13.73
C ILE A 103 7.64 -3.26 13.97
N ARG A 104 7.85 -4.18 13.04
CA ARG A 104 8.66 -5.39 13.27
C ARG A 104 9.82 -5.60 12.31
N SER A 105 9.78 -5.03 11.11
CA SER A 105 10.87 -5.22 10.16
C SER A 105 12.11 -4.47 10.63
N MET A 106 13.25 -5.16 10.64
CA MET A 106 14.55 -4.53 10.88
C MET A 106 15.13 -3.92 9.60
N TYR A 107 14.82 -4.52 8.45
CA TYR A 107 15.28 -4.12 7.12
C TYR A 107 14.15 -4.34 6.10
N PRO A 108 14.10 -3.56 5.01
CA PRO A 108 13.18 -3.82 3.91
C PRO A 108 13.54 -5.09 3.17
N LYS A 109 12.54 -5.69 2.53
CA LYS A 109 12.69 -6.75 1.56
C LYS A 109 12.17 -6.27 0.21
N PHE A 110 12.73 -6.83 -0.86
CA PHE A 110 12.34 -6.51 -2.23
C PHE A 110 11.78 -7.76 -2.89
N GLU A 111 10.45 -7.90 -2.87
CA GLU A 111 9.77 -9.11 -3.31
C GLU A 111 9.28 -8.96 -4.76
N PRO A 112 9.45 -9.98 -5.64
CA PRO A 112 8.98 -9.92 -7.02
C PRO A 112 7.47 -9.63 -7.12
N VAL A 113 7.09 -8.76 -8.05
CA VAL A 113 5.69 -8.38 -8.29
C VAL A 113 5.23 -8.87 -9.65
N LYS A 114 4.00 -9.39 -9.72
CA LYS A 114 3.38 -9.77 -10.98
C LYS A 114 1.88 -9.50 -10.95
N VAL A 115 1.37 -8.86 -12.00
CA VAL A 115 -0.08 -8.83 -12.24
C VAL A 115 -0.51 -10.19 -12.78
N LEU A 116 -1.31 -10.91 -12.02
CA LEU A 116 -1.81 -12.23 -12.43
C LEU A 116 -3.01 -12.10 -13.36
N ARG A 117 -3.96 -11.25 -12.98
CA ARG A 117 -5.23 -11.05 -13.68
C ARG A 117 -5.77 -9.65 -13.44
N VAL A 118 -6.54 -9.15 -14.41
CA VAL A 118 -7.31 -7.90 -14.31
C VAL A 118 -8.80 -8.24 -14.44
N PHE A 119 -9.62 -7.68 -13.56
CA PHE A 119 -11.07 -7.86 -13.55
C PHE A 119 -11.74 -6.59 -14.03
N ALA A 120 -12.39 -6.66 -15.20
CA ALA A 120 -13.06 -5.52 -15.81
C ALA A 120 -14.37 -5.11 -15.12
N LEU A 121 -14.96 -5.98 -14.29
CA LEU A 121 -16.12 -5.64 -13.48
C LEU A 121 -15.67 -4.75 -12.31
N THR A 122 -16.32 -3.59 -12.18
CA THR A 122 -16.00 -2.67 -11.10
C THR A 122 -16.35 -3.26 -9.74
N THR A 123 -15.44 -3.08 -8.79
CA THR A 123 -15.62 -3.44 -7.38
C THR A 123 -15.74 -2.15 -6.57
N LYS A 124 -16.59 -2.15 -5.54
CA LYS A 124 -16.67 -1.03 -4.59
C LYS A 124 -15.52 -1.18 -3.59
N TRP A 125 -14.73 -0.13 -3.47
CA TRP A 125 -13.60 -0.04 -2.55
C TRP A 125 -13.93 0.92 -1.42
N GLN A 126 -13.40 0.62 -0.24
CA GLN A 126 -13.47 1.49 0.93
C GLN A 126 -12.10 1.59 1.59
N ILE A 127 -11.67 2.82 1.86
CA ILE A 127 -10.36 3.14 2.45
C ILE A 127 -10.50 4.27 3.47
N PRO A 128 -9.55 4.44 4.41
CA PRO A 128 -9.48 5.66 5.18
C PRO A 128 -9.17 6.85 4.26
N MET A 129 -9.66 8.04 4.61
CA MET A 129 -9.30 9.26 3.89
C MET A 129 -7.82 9.56 4.08
N LEU A 130 -7.04 9.47 3.00
CA LEU A 130 -5.60 9.69 3.00
C LEU A 130 -5.25 11.19 2.92
N PRO A 131 -4.32 11.69 3.76
CA PRO A 131 -3.70 12.99 3.52
C PRO A 131 -2.87 12.97 2.23
N LYS A 132 -2.65 14.14 1.63
CA LYS A 132 -1.78 14.26 0.43
C LYS A 132 -0.37 13.76 0.73
N LYS A 133 0.30 13.19 -0.28
CA LYS A 133 1.68 12.66 -0.19
C LYS A 133 1.87 11.62 0.92
N ASN A 134 0.81 10.93 1.33
CA ASN A 134 0.90 9.81 2.25
C ASN A 134 0.60 8.53 1.48
N LEU A 135 1.41 7.50 1.70
CA LEU A 135 1.21 6.18 1.16
C LEU A 135 0.48 5.31 2.17
N LEU A 136 -0.54 4.59 1.74
CA LEU A 136 -1.26 3.65 2.58
C LEU A 136 -0.41 2.40 2.80
N CYS A 137 -0.20 2.03 4.06
CA CYS A 137 0.47 0.80 4.43
C CYS A 137 -0.55 -0.36 4.43
N VAL A 138 -0.39 -1.28 3.46
CA VAL A 138 -1.32 -2.38 3.20
C VAL A 138 -0.67 -3.72 3.55
N PRO A 139 -1.22 -4.48 4.51
CA PRO A 139 -0.83 -5.86 4.80
C PRO A 139 -0.96 -6.81 3.61
N LEU A 140 0.04 -7.67 3.39
CA LEU A 140 0.01 -8.72 2.36
C LEU A 140 -0.82 -9.95 2.75
N HIS A 141 -1.23 -10.06 4.02
CA HIS A 141 -2.15 -11.09 4.48
C HIS A 141 -2.93 -10.64 5.72
N SER A 142 -4.04 -11.31 6.00
CA SER A 142 -4.82 -11.11 7.22
C SER A 142 -4.12 -11.70 8.44
N GLY A 143 -4.46 -11.21 9.63
CA GLY A 143 -3.91 -11.68 10.91
C GLY A 143 -2.76 -10.80 11.43
N GLU A 144 -1.94 -11.39 12.30
CA GLU A 144 -0.89 -10.68 13.04
C GLU A 144 0.44 -10.63 12.27
N ASN A 145 1.23 -9.60 12.56
CA ASN A 145 2.57 -9.38 12.03
C ASN A 145 2.71 -9.50 10.50
N PRO A 146 1.78 -8.92 9.70
CA PRO A 146 1.85 -9.10 8.26
C PRO A 146 3.01 -8.31 7.65
N PRO A 147 3.71 -8.83 6.64
CA PRO A 147 4.53 -7.99 5.76
C PRO A 147 3.63 -6.95 5.09
N CYS A 148 4.12 -5.73 4.90
CA CYS A 148 3.32 -4.65 4.32
C CYS A 148 3.98 -4.06 3.08
N VAL A 149 3.14 -3.56 2.19
CA VAL A 149 3.51 -2.81 0.99
C VAL A 149 2.79 -1.46 0.99
N TYR A 150 3.19 -0.56 0.11
CA TYR A 150 2.76 0.83 0.14
C TYR A 150 2.10 1.23 -1.16
N PHE A 151 0.89 1.76 -1.07
CA PHE A 151 0.09 2.19 -2.22
C PHE A 151 -0.28 3.66 -2.15
N ALA A 152 -0.47 4.26 -3.32
CA ALA A 152 -1.06 5.58 -3.50
C ALA A 152 -2.25 5.54 -4.46
N ASP A 153 -3.16 6.50 -4.29
CA ASP A 153 -4.12 6.83 -5.34
C ASP A 153 -3.41 7.33 -6.60
N GLU A 154 -4.00 7.10 -7.77
CA GLU A 154 -3.43 7.46 -9.07
C GLU A 154 -3.13 8.95 -9.23
N ASN A 155 -3.88 9.80 -8.51
CA ASN A 155 -3.79 11.25 -8.62
C ASN A 155 -2.64 11.84 -7.80
N GLU A 156 -2.02 11.06 -6.91
CA GLU A 156 -0.92 11.53 -6.09
C GLU A 156 0.38 11.55 -6.90
N LYS A 157 0.99 12.74 -6.97
CA LYS A 157 2.30 12.92 -7.63
C LYS A 157 3.39 12.81 -6.58
N ILE A 158 3.99 11.64 -6.51
CA ILE A 158 5.07 11.31 -5.56
C ILE A 158 6.38 11.26 -6.34
N GLN A 159 7.39 11.95 -5.81
CA GLN A 159 8.73 11.96 -6.41
C GLN A 159 9.49 10.70 -5.99
N ASP A 160 10.43 10.27 -6.83
CA ASP A 160 11.34 9.19 -6.52
C ASP A 160 12.09 9.49 -5.22
N LEU A 161 12.26 8.46 -4.40
CA LEU A 161 12.87 8.59 -3.08
C LEU A 161 14.10 7.70 -3.00
N TYR A 162 15.14 8.22 -2.36
CA TYR A 162 16.30 7.44 -1.97
C TYR A 162 16.14 7.03 -0.51
N LEU A 163 15.88 5.75 -0.26
CA LEU A 163 15.97 5.22 1.09
C LEU A 163 17.44 4.87 1.32
N GLY A 164 18.13 5.67 2.14
CA GLY A 164 19.52 5.39 2.49
C GLY A 164 19.61 4.00 3.13
N VAL A 165 20.14 3.03 2.38
CA VAL A 165 20.43 1.66 2.85
C VAL A 165 21.75 1.62 3.59
#